data_AF-A0AA44IE54-F1
#
_entry.id   AF-A0AA44IE54-F1
#
_cell.length_a   1.000
_cell.length_b   1.000
_cell.length_c   1.000
_cell.angle_alpha   90.00
_cell.angle_beta   90.00
_cell.angle_gamma   90.00
#
_symmetry.space_group_name_H-M   'P 1'
#
loop_
_entity.id
_entity.type
_entity.pdbx_description
1 polymer ?
#
loop_
_entity_poly.entity_id
_entity_poly.type
_entity_poly.pdbx_seq_one_letter_code
_entity_poly.pdbx_strand_id
1 'polypeptide(L)'
;ARRLVARSAPDGRAARAGGGGGGPEPGLSLVVVAPRDGLAAYAPDPVVADAWVGAGTPHLFTGVLEATGVVGPLVLPGDSACARCVELGRVDADPAWPRLMAQWRSGRRSGAGPAGDVGLVASVAGLAAAHALAFLDGEVPASAGARWEVSSPLLGWRASAVRPHGQCPCGAAEREEEGFGRERASGPLDGQDTMAG
;
A
#
# COMPACT_ATOMS: atom_id res chain seq x y z
N ALA A 1 10.05 7.29 -8.87
CA ALA A 1 8.92 6.44 -9.30
C ALA A 1 9.39 5.20 -10.05
N ARG A 2 9.80 5.30 -11.33
CA ARG A 2 10.13 4.13 -12.18
C ARG A 2 11.13 3.11 -11.61
N ARG A 3 12.19 3.55 -10.91
CA ARG A 3 13.14 2.63 -10.24
C ARG A 3 12.50 1.83 -9.09
N LEU A 4 11.57 2.45 -8.36
CA LEU A 4 10.86 1.82 -7.25
C LEU A 4 9.86 0.79 -7.79
N VAL A 5 9.18 1.11 -8.89
CA VAL A 5 8.27 0.19 -9.58
C VAL A 5 9.03 -0.94 -10.27
N ALA A 6 10.16 -0.67 -10.91
CA ALA A 6 10.99 -1.70 -11.55
C ALA A 6 11.52 -2.73 -10.55
N ARG A 7 11.88 -2.32 -9.32
CA ARG A 7 12.26 -3.25 -8.23
C ARG A 7 11.09 -4.05 -7.67
N SER A 8 9.86 -3.60 -7.93
CA SER A 8 8.63 -4.28 -7.57
C SER A 8 8.18 -5.27 -8.64
N ALA A 9 8.88 -5.34 -9.78
CA ALA A 9 8.69 -6.42 -10.74
C ALA A 9 9.02 -7.74 -10.03
N PRO A 10 8.20 -8.79 -10.20
CA PRO A 10 8.48 -10.07 -9.57
C PRO A 10 9.83 -10.58 -10.06
N ASP A 11 10.81 -10.68 -9.15
CA ASP A 11 11.99 -11.50 -9.39
C ASP A 11 11.49 -12.91 -9.69
N GLY A 12 11.70 -13.32 -10.94
CA GLY A 12 10.94 -14.38 -11.58
C GLY A 12 10.77 -15.60 -10.69
N ARG A 13 9.51 -15.99 -10.45
CA ARG A 13 9.20 -17.40 -10.20
C ARG A 13 9.92 -18.18 -11.28
N ALA A 14 10.98 -18.90 -10.89
CA ALA A 14 11.70 -19.91 -11.66
C ALA A 14 11.26 -19.92 -13.13
N ALA A 15 11.88 -19.07 -13.96
CA ALA A 15 11.84 -19.27 -15.38
C ALA A 15 12.28 -20.72 -15.59
N ARG A 16 11.33 -21.59 -15.96
CA ARG A 16 11.65 -22.98 -16.29
C ARG A 16 12.78 -22.91 -17.29
N ALA A 17 13.88 -23.60 -16.97
CA ALA A 17 15.05 -23.68 -17.82
C ALA A 17 14.63 -23.98 -19.26
N GLY A 18 14.74 -22.98 -20.11
CA GLY A 18 14.45 -23.00 -21.53
C GLY A 18 15.20 -21.82 -22.12
N GLY A 19 16.43 -22.07 -22.56
CA GLY A 19 17.43 -21.04 -22.81
C GLY A 19 17.15 -20.15 -24.02
N GLY A 20 17.82 -18.99 -23.98
CA GLY A 20 18.25 -18.25 -25.17
C GLY A 20 17.41 -17.03 -25.55
N GLY A 21 18.00 -15.84 -25.35
CA GLY A 21 17.74 -14.64 -26.15
C GLY A 21 16.75 -13.64 -25.54
N GLY A 22 17.26 -12.43 -25.23
CA GLY A 22 16.55 -11.21 -24.83
C GLY A 22 15.02 -11.29 -24.79
N GLY A 23 14.49 -11.80 -23.68
CA GLY A 23 13.06 -11.80 -23.42
C GLY A 23 12.57 -10.41 -22.98
N PRO A 24 11.28 -10.08 -23.18
CA PRO A 24 10.70 -8.85 -22.64
C PRO A 24 10.97 -8.79 -21.13
N GLU A 25 11.34 -7.62 -20.61
CA GLU A 25 11.52 -7.43 -19.17
C GLU A 25 10.30 -8.02 -18.43
N PRO A 26 10.51 -8.75 -17.32
CA PRO A 26 9.41 -9.35 -16.59
C PRO A 26 8.37 -8.28 -16.27
N GLY A 27 7.17 -8.44 -16.82
CA GLY A 27 6.10 -7.47 -16.65
C GLY A 27 5.75 -7.29 -15.17
N LEU A 28 5.34 -6.08 -14.82
CA LEU A 28 4.85 -5.77 -13.47
C LEU A 28 3.64 -6.66 -13.15
N SER A 29 3.57 -7.14 -11.92
CA SER A 29 2.42 -7.88 -11.41
C SER A 29 1.90 -7.24 -10.15
N LEU A 30 0.57 -7.23 -10.00
CA LEU A 30 -0.11 -6.63 -8.86
C LEU A 30 -1.25 -7.55 -8.41
N VAL A 31 -1.35 -7.78 -7.11
CA VAL A 31 -2.52 -8.41 -6.48
C VAL A 31 -3.48 -7.33 -5.98
N VAL A 32 -4.75 -7.37 -6.39
CA VAL A 32 -5.79 -6.50 -5.83
C VAL A 32 -6.59 -7.29 -4.81
N VAL A 33 -6.50 -6.90 -3.53
CA VAL A 33 -7.18 -7.55 -2.41
C VAL A 33 -8.49 -6.82 -2.15
N ALA A 34 -9.59 -7.41 -2.64
CA ALA A 34 -10.95 -6.88 -2.55
C ALA A 34 -11.88 -7.83 -1.74
N PRO A 35 -11.73 -7.88 -0.40
CA PRO A 35 -12.50 -8.79 0.44
C PRO A 35 -13.98 -8.40 0.45
N ARG A 36 -14.85 -9.40 0.48
CA ARG A 36 -16.30 -9.20 0.44
C ARG A 36 -16.84 -8.46 1.66
N ASP A 37 -16.26 -8.64 2.84
CA ASP A 37 -16.74 -8.03 4.08
C ASP A 37 -16.24 -6.59 4.31
N GLY A 38 -15.35 -6.07 3.44
CA GLY A 38 -14.78 -4.73 3.55
C GLY A 38 -13.80 -4.54 4.70
N LEU A 39 -13.97 -5.28 5.81
CA LEU A 39 -13.14 -5.17 7.00
C LEU A 39 -11.69 -5.49 6.70
N ALA A 40 -11.39 -6.53 5.93
CA ALA A 40 -10.00 -6.86 5.57
C ALA A 40 -9.36 -5.86 4.60
N ALA A 41 -10.14 -4.95 3.98
CA ALA A 41 -9.59 -3.79 3.26
C ALA A 41 -9.38 -2.62 4.22
N TYR A 42 -10.32 -2.39 5.13
CA TYR A 42 -10.25 -1.33 6.13
C TYR A 42 -9.16 -1.60 7.19
N ALA A 43 -8.93 -2.84 7.57
CA ALA A 43 -7.91 -3.28 8.51
C ALA A 43 -7.26 -4.56 7.98
N PRO A 44 -6.32 -4.43 7.02
CA PRO A 44 -5.60 -5.56 6.44
C PRO A 44 -5.01 -6.46 7.52
N ASP A 45 -5.28 -7.77 7.40
CA ASP A 45 -4.69 -8.77 8.29
C ASP A 45 -3.22 -8.98 7.90
N PRO A 46 -2.26 -8.65 8.78
CA PRO A 46 -0.85 -8.84 8.47
C PRO A 46 -0.49 -10.30 8.23
N VAL A 47 -1.12 -11.25 8.93
CA VAL A 47 -0.81 -12.68 8.77
C VAL A 47 -1.13 -13.16 7.36
N VAL A 48 -2.24 -12.68 6.79
CA VAL A 48 -2.61 -13.00 5.40
C VAL A 48 -1.67 -12.29 4.41
N ALA A 49 -1.32 -11.04 4.70
CA ALA A 49 -0.47 -10.24 3.82
C ALA A 49 1.01 -10.66 3.83
N ASP A 50 1.48 -11.30 4.90
CA ASP A 50 2.87 -11.71 5.09
C ASP A 50 3.39 -12.62 3.97
N ALA A 51 2.52 -13.46 3.39
CA ALA A 51 2.88 -14.28 2.24
C ALA A 51 3.24 -13.44 1.00
N TRP A 52 2.51 -12.35 0.73
CA TRP A 52 2.83 -11.45 -0.38
C TRP A 52 4.05 -10.59 -0.09
N VAL A 53 4.19 -10.11 1.15
CA VAL A 53 5.39 -9.36 1.58
C VAL A 53 6.63 -10.22 1.45
N GLY A 54 6.62 -11.46 1.96
CA GLY A 54 7.74 -12.39 1.88
C GLY A 54 8.08 -12.82 0.44
N ALA A 55 7.08 -12.86 -0.45
CA ALA A 55 7.27 -13.15 -1.87
C ALA A 55 7.61 -11.91 -2.72
N GLY A 56 7.76 -10.73 -2.12
CA GLY A 56 8.02 -9.48 -2.86
C GLY A 56 6.88 -9.08 -3.81
N THR A 57 5.66 -9.57 -3.60
CA THR A 57 4.52 -9.33 -4.49
C THR A 57 3.81 -8.01 -4.15
N PRO A 58 3.77 -7.03 -5.08
CA PRO A 58 2.98 -5.81 -4.91
C PRO A 58 1.51 -6.13 -4.73
N HIS A 59 0.86 -5.43 -3.80
CA HIS A 59 -0.55 -5.66 -3.53
C HIS A 59 -1.30 -4.42 -3.05
N LEU A 60 -2.51 -4.22 -3.55
CA LEU A 60 -3.39 -3.11 -3.25
C LEU A 60 -4.61 -3.59 -2.48
N PHE A 61 -4.86 -3.03 -1.30
CA PHE A 61 -6.11 -3.25 -0.57
C PHE A 61 -7.20 -2.30 -1.04
N THR A 62 -8.41 -2.81 -1.23
CA THR A 62 -9.57 -1.99 -1.60
C THR A 62 -10.86 -2.64 -1.12
N GLY A 63 -11.85 -1.85 -0.74
CA GLY A 63 -13.12 -2.39 -0.29
C GLY A 63 -14.07 -1.35 0.26
N VAL A 64 -15.27 -1.81 0.59
CA VAL A 64 -16.31 -0.98 1.20
C VAL A 64 -16.76 -1.64 2.49
N LEU A 65 -16.65 -0.89 3.59
CA LEU A 65 -17.17 -1.26 4.89
C LEU A 65 -18.33 -0.30 5.22
N GLU A 66 -19.55 -0.83 5.19
CA GLU A 66 -20.78 -0.05 5.33
C GLU A 66 -20.83 1.14 4.35
N ALA A 67 -20.85 2.37 4.86
CA ALA A 67 -20.87 3.61 4.08
C ALA A 67 -19.48 4.17 3.77
N THR A 68 -18.39 3.44 4.08
CA THR A 68 -17.01 3.89 3.91
C THR A 68 -16.26 3.01 2.91
N GLY A 69 -15.77 3.64 1.84
CA GLY A 69 -14.89 3.05 0.86
C GLY A 69 -13.42 3.32 1.16
N VAL A 70 -12.55 2.37 0.86
CA VAL A 70 -11.10 2.49 1.05
C VAL A 70 -10.34 2.01 -0.19
N VAL A 71 -9.28 2.74 -0.55
CA VAL A 71 -8.27 2.32 -1.53
C VAL A 71 -6.90 2.57 -0.95
N GLY A 72 -6.12 1.50 -0.77
CA GLY A 72 -4.79 1.54 -0.23
C GLY A 72 -4.66 1.02 1.20
N PRO A 73 -3.42 0.87 1.68
CA PRO A 73 -2.19 1.20 0.96
C PRO A 73 -1.91 0.24 -0.23
N LEU A 74 -1.28 0.77 -1.29
CA LEU A 74 -0.53 -0.04 -2.24
C LEU A 74 0.79 -0.40 -1.56
N VAL A 75 0.93 -1.68 -1.25
CA VAL A 75 2.12 -2.25 -0.62
C VAL A 75 3.11 -2.63 -1.71
N LEU A 76 4.28 -2.00 -1.63
CA LEU A 76 5.47 -2.30 -2.40
C LEU A 76 6.46 -2.89 -1.40
N PRO A 77 6.62 -4.23 -1.33
CA PRO A 77 7.33 -4.87 -0.24
C PRO A 77 8.73 -4.29 0.00
N GLY A 78 8.94 -3.80 1.22
CA GLY A 78 10.15 -3.12 1.65
C GLY A 78 10.34 -1.70 1.15
N ASP A 79 9.46 -1.16 0.30
CA ASP A 79 9.53 0.23 -0.18
C ASP A 79 8.35 1.09 0.34
N SER A 80 7.20 0.48 0.67
CA SER A 80 6.07 1.18 1.29
C SER A 80 5.54 0.44 2.52
N ALA A 81 4.71 1.12 3.32
CA ALA A 81 4.11 0.55 4.51
C ALA A 81 3.23 -0.67 4.18
N CYS A 82 3.51 -1.80 4.82
CA CYS A 82 2.73 -3.03 4.68
C CYS A 82 1.55 -3.09 5.68
N ALA A 83 0.72 -4.12 5.58
CA ALA A 83 -0.40 -4.36 6.51
C ALA A 83 0.03 -4.35 8.00
N ARG A 84 1.22 -4.86 8.31
CA ARG A 84 1.78 -4.87 9.66
C ARG A 84 2.23 -3.48 10.14
N CYS A 85 2.76 -2.65 9.25
CA CYS A 85 3.00 -1.23 9.57
C CYS A 85 1.70 -0.51 9.92
N VAL A 86 0.62 -0.77 9.16
CA VAL A 86 -0.71 -0.21 9.42
C VAL A 86 -1.22 -0.68 10.79
N GLU A 87 -1.12 -1.97 11.10
CA GLU A 87 -1.57 -2.50 12.38
C GLU A 87 -0.78 -1.90 13.55
N LEU A 88 0.56 -1.91 13.49
CA LEU A 88 1.42 -1.34 14.54
C LEU A 88 1.14 0.14 14.76
N GLY A 89 1.03 0.94 13.68
CA GLY A 89 0.70 2.36 13.79
C GLY A 89 -0.68 2.62 14.41
N ARG A 90 -1.64 1.71 14.23
CA ARG A 90 -2.94 1.78 14.91
C ARG A 90 -2.87 1.36 16.36
N VAL A 91 -2.05 0.36 16.70
CA VAL A 91 -1.81 -0.05 18.10
C VAL A 91 -1.11 1.06 18.88
N ASP A 92 -0.15 1.76 18.27
CA ASP A 92 0.50 2.91 18.86
C ASP A 92 -0.47 4.07 19.10
N ALA A 93 -1.38 4.31 18.14
CA ALA A 93 -2.39 5.36 18.26
C ALA A 93 -3.52 5.00 19.25
N ASP A 94 -3.88 3.72 19.34
CA ASP A 94 -4.91 3.19 20.22
C ASP A 94 -4.53 1.79 20.74
N PRO A 95 -4.06 1.66 21.99
CA PRO A 95 -3.72 0.37 22.59
C PRO A 95 -4.89 -0.61 22.69
N ALA A 96 -6.15 -0.15 22.60
CA ALA A 96 -7.33 -1.01 22.57
C ALA A 96 -7.60 -1.62 21.19
N TRP A 97 -6.89 -1.17 20.15
CA TRP A 97 -7.07 -1.60 18.77
C TRP A 97 -7.10 -3.14 18.58
N PRO A 98 -6.18 -3.94 19.17
CA PRO A 98 -6.21 -5.40 18.99
C PRO A 98 -7.50 -6.04 19.52
N ARG A 99 -8.03 -5.51 20.64
CA ARG A 99 -9.29 -5.98 21.22
C ARG A 99 -10.47 -5.65 20.31
N LEU A 100 -10.50 -4.45 19.74
CA LEU A 100 -11.54 -4.05 18.77
C LEU A 100 -11.52 -4.94 17.53
N MET A 101 -10.34 -5.23 16.98
CA MET A 101 -10.20 -6.14 15.84
C MET A 101 -10.69 -7.55 16.14
N ALA A 102 -10.33 -8.10 17.31
CA ALA A 102 -10.82 -9.41 17.73
C ALA A 102 -12.35 -9.45 17.82
N GLN A 103 -12.97 -8.40 18.37
CA GLN A 103 -14.41 -8.27 18.45
C GLN A 103 -15.07 -8.21 17.06
N TRP A 104 -14.60 -7.33 16.17
CA TRP A 104 -15.15 -7.19 14.82
C TRP A 104 -14.99 -8.47 13.99
N ARG A 105 -13.85 -9.16 14.10
CA ARG A 105 -13.61 -10.44 13.40
C ARG A 105 -14.42 -11.60 13.98
N SER A 106 -14.78 -11.56 15.25
CA SER A 106 -15.60 -12.59 15.92
C SER A 106 -17.10 -12.48 15.63
N GLY A 107 -17.55 -11.32 15.11
CA GLY A 107 -18.94 -11.10 14.76
C GLY A 107 -19.42 -12.11 13.72
N ARG A 108 -20.59 -12.74 13.95
CA ARG A 108 -21.23 -13.57 12.93
C ARG A 108 -21.55 -12.68 11.74
N ARG A 109 -20.89 -12.93 10.61
CA ARG A 109 -21.27 -12.33 9.33
C ARG A 109 -22.72 -12.73 9.05
N SER A 110 -23.66 -11.83 9.31
CA SER A 110 -25.05 -12.04 8.89
C SER A 110 -25.02 -12.28 7.38
N GLY A 111 -25.62 -13.37 6.90
CA GLY A 111 -25.63 -13.75 5.48
C GLY A 111 -26.28 -12.73 4.53
N ALA A 112 -26.64 -11.54 5.00
CA ALA A 112 -26.93 -10.39 4.17
C ALA A 112 -25.63 -9.94 3.48
N GLY A 113 -25.64 -9.88 2.15
CA GLY A 113 -24.53 -9.33 1.39
C GLY A 113 -24.22 -7.90 1.84
N PRO A 114 -23.00 -7.40 1.61
CA PRO A 114 -22.61 -6.05 2.02
C PRO A 114 -23.62 -5.03 1.49
N ALA A 115 -24.21 -4.25 2.38
CA ALA A 115 -25.15 -3.18 2.05
C ALA A 115 -24.41 -1.95 1.49
N GLY A 116 -23.58 -2.17 0.46
CA GLY A 116 -22.83 -1.10 -0.20
C GLY A 116 -23.70 -0.40 -1.22
N ASP A 117 -23.80 0.93 -1.12
CA ASP A 117 -24.34 1.79 -2.18
C ASP A 117 -23.53 1.57 -3.48
N VAL A 118 -24.23 1.30 -4.58
CA VAL A 118 -23.61 1.07 -5.91
C VAL A 118 -22.72 2.25 -6.33
N GLY A 119 -23.09 3.48 -5.99
CA GLY A 119 -22.30 4.67 -6.31
C GLY A 119 -20.97 4.69 -5.57
N LEU A 120 -20.99 4.34 -4.28
CA LEU A 120 -19.77 4.20 -3.46
C LEU A 120 -18.87 3.07 -4.00
N VAL A 121 -19.45 1.89 -4.26
CA VAL A 121 -18.70 0.73 -4.76
C VAL A 121 -18.05 1.04 -6.11
N ALA A 122 -18.78 1.66 -7.04
CA ALA A 122 -18.25 2.04 -8.35
C ALA A 122 -17.12 3.08 -8.23
N SER A 123 -17.26 4.05 -7.33
CA SER A 123 -16.23 5.07 -7.09
C SER A 123 -14.93 4.46 -6.54
N VAL A 124 -15.04 3.55 -5.57
CA VAL A 124 -13.90 2.84 -4.97
C VAL A 124 -13.23 1.91 -5.99
N ALA A 125 -14.02 1.15 -6.75
CA ALA A 125 -13.51 0.29 -7.80
C ALA A 125 -12.79 1.09 -8.90
N GLY A 126 -13.34 2.23 -9.31
CA GLY A 126 -12.74 3.14 -10.28
C GLY A 126 -11.38 3.67 -9.83
N LEU A 127 -11.28 4.17 -8.60
CA LEU A 127 -10.00 4.65 -8.06
C LEU A 127 -8.98 3.52 -7.90
N ALA A 128 -9.41 2.34 -7.42
CA ALA A 128 -8.54 1.18 -7.29
C ALA A 128 -8.01 0.71 -8.66
N ALA A 129 -8.86 0.67 -9.69
CA ALA A 129 -8.45 0.34 -11.05
C ALA A 129 -7.47 1.39 -11.61
N ALA A 130 -7.72 2.68 -11.40
CA ALA A 130 -6.80 3.74 -11.84
C ALA A 130 -5.43 3.61 -11.18
N HIS A 131 -5.36 3.35 -9.88
CA HIS A 131 -4.09 3.11 -9.18
C HIS A 131 -3.40 1.82 -9.63
N ALA A 132 -4.16 0.75 -9.87
CA ALA A 132 -3.62 -0.51 -10.38
C ALA A 132 -3.01 -0.34 -11.78
N LEU A 133 -3.72 0.33 -12.69
CA LEU A 133 -3.23 0.61 -14.04
C LEU A 133 -2.01 1.53 -14.01
N ALA A 134 -2.04 2.60 -13.22
CA ALA A 134 -0.89 3.49 -13.08
C ALA A 134 0.37 2.73 -12.59
N PHE A 135 0.21 1.79 -11.66
CA PHE A 135 1.30 0.91 -11.24
C PHE A 135 1.79 0.03 -12.39
N LEU A 136 0.89 -0.65 -13.10
CA LEU A 136 1.25 -1.52 -14.24
C LEU A 136 1.89 -0.76 -15.41
N ASP A 137 1.61 0.54 -15.53
CA ASP A 137 2.24 1.46 -16.48
C ASP A 137 3.64 1.96 -16.02
N GLY A 138 4.13 1.53 -14.86
CA GLY A 138 5.44 1.89 -14.34
C GLY A 138 5.47 3.12 -13.41
N GLU A 139 4.31 3.67 -13.07
CA GLU A 139 4.19 4.84 -12.21
C GLU A 139 3.89 4.45 -10.75
N VAL A 140 4.18 5.33 -9.80
CA VAL A 140 3.88 5.10 -8.38
C VAL A 140 2.56 5.82 -8.06
N PRO A 141 1.44 5.11 -7.90
CA PRO A 141 0.17 5.76 -7.62
C PRO A 141 0.17 6.37 -6.21
N ALA A 142 -0.69 7.36 -6.00
CA ALA A 142 -0.83 8.04 -4.71
C ALA A 142 -1.34 7.14 -3.56
N SER A 143 -1.62 5.87 -3.81
CA SER A 143 -1.89 4.87 -2.77
C SER A 143 -0.62 4.19 -2.24
N ALA A 144 0.54 4.36 -2.89
CA ALA A 144 1.82 3.89 -2.36
C ALA A 144 2.25 4.80 -1.20
N GLY A 145 2.10 4.33 0.04
CA GLY A 145 2.38 5.13 1.25
C GLY A 145 1.20 6.01 1.71
N ALA A 146 0.02 5.83 1.14
CA ALA A 146 -1.19 6.51 1.58
C ALA A 146 -2.44 5.65 1.39
N ARG A 147 -3.44 5.96 2.20
CA ARG A 147 -4.75 5.35 2.13
C ARG A 147 -5.77 6.41 1.79
N TRP A 148 -6.61 6.10 0.81
CA TRP A 148 -7.71 6.93 0.38
C TRP A 148 -8.99 6.40 0.98
N GLU A 149 -9.74 7.25 1.66
CA GLU A 149 -11.04 6.94 2.22
C GLU A 149 -12.09 7.86 1.62
N VAL A 150 -13.29 7.31 1.41
CA VAL A 150 -14.44 8.03 0.89
C VAL A 150 -15.68 7.59 1.65
N SER A 151 -16.58 8.51 1.94
CA SER A 151 -17.82 8.20 2.66
C SER A 151 -19.05 8.58 1.83
N SER A 152 -20.03 7.67 1.78
CA SER A 152 -21.37 7.95 1.24
C SER A 152 -22.14 8.88 2.19
N PRO A 153 -23.04 9.76 1.69
CA PRO A 153 -23.41 9.95 0.28
C PRO A 153 -22.57 11.01 -0.45
N LEU A 154 -21.78 11.80 0.28
CA LEU A 154 -21.11 12.98 -0.27
C LEU A 154 -19.90 12.65 -1.16
N LEU A 155 -19.35 11.44 -1.03
CA LEU A 155 -18.18 10.96 -1.76
C LEU A 155 -16.95 11.90 -1.66
N GLY A 156 -16.79 12.54 -0.50
CA GLY A 156 -15.60 13.34 -0.19
C GLY A 156 -14.38 12.45 0.07
N TRP A 157 -13.43 12.46 -0.85
CA TRP A 157 -12.18 11.70 -0.72
C TRP A 157 -11.22 12.36 0.27
N ARG A 158 -10.59 11.55 1.12
CA ARG A 158 -9.51 11.95 2.02
C ARG A 158 -8.34 11.00 1.88
N ALA A 159 -7.15 11.55 1.69
CA ALA A 159 -5.90 10.79 1.74
C ALA A 159 -5.27 10.91 3.12
N SER A 160 -4.89 9.78 3.70
CA SER A 160 -4.15 9.68 4.96
C SER A 160 -2.83 8.98 4.71
N ALA A 161 -1.71 9.60 5.08
CA ALA A 161 -0.40 8.99 4.94
C ALA A 161 -0.30 7.72 5.80
N VAL A 162 0.30 6.68 5.25
CA VAL A 162 0.61 5.44 5.97
C VAL A 162 2.12 5.31 6.00
N ARG A 163 2.70 5.55 7.18
CA ARG A 163 4.14 5.48 7.38
C ARG A 163 4.59 4.04 7.65
N PRO A 164 5.72 3.61 7.08
CA PRO A 164 6.46 2.46 7.57
C PRO A 164 6.73 2.58 9.07
N HIS A 165 6.48 1.50 9.79
CA HIS A 165 6.65 1.47 11.23
C HIS A 165 8.05 0.95 11.58
N GLY A 166 8.77 1.63 12.47
CA GLY A 166 10.17 1.29 12.81
C GLY A 166 10.34 -0.10 13.45
N GLN A 167 9.31 -0.62 14.11
CA GLN A 167 9.32 -1.99 14.66
C GLN A 167 8.87 -3.06 13.66
N CYS A 168 8.50 -2.69 12.43
CA CYS A 168 8.07 -3.66 11.44
C CYS A 168 9.28 -4.22 10.67
N PRO A 169 9.50 -5.54 10.64
CA PRO A 169 10.63 -6.17 9.94
C PRO A 169 10.46 -6.21 8.41
N CYS A 170 9.52 -5.43 7.84
CA CYS A 170 9.33 -5.40 6.38
C CYS A 170 10.42 -4.61 5.65
N GLY A 171 11.31 -3.91 6.37
CA GLY A 171 12.44 -3.14 5.81
C GLY A 171 12.06 -1.77 5.22
N ALA A 172 10.79 -1.40 5.20
CA ALA A 172 10.34 -0.14 4.60
C ALA A 172 10.74 1.11 5.40
N ALA A 173 10.87 0.99 6.73
CA ALA A 173 11.30 2.11 7.58
C ALA A 173 12.77 2.48 7.32
N GLU A 174 13.64 1.47 7.24
CA GLU A 174 15.08 1.64 6.93
C GLU A 174 15.26 2.36 5.57
N ARG A 175 14.47 2.01 4.56
CA ARG A 175 14.54 2.65 3.24
C ARG A 175 14.01 4.07 3.20
N GLU A 176 12.99 4.41 4.00
CA GLU A 176 12.58 5.81 4.14
C GLU A 176 13.72 6.65 4.74
N GLU A 177 14.38 6.15 5.78
CA GLU A 177 15.51 6.82 6.42
C GLU A 177 16.71 7.01 5.46
N GLU A 178 17.05 5.99 4.67
CA GLU A 178 18.08 6.09 3.62
C GLU A 178 17.72 7.13 2.54
N GLY A 179 16.45 7.22 2.14
CA GLY A 179 15.95 8.23 1.22
C GLY A 179 16.11 9.65 1.76
N PHE A 180 15.71 9.87 3.02
CA PHE A 180 15.88 11.16 3.71
C PHE A 180 17.35 11.53 3.91
N GLY A 181 18.23 10.56 4.20
CA GLY A 181 19.67 10.78 4.35
C GLY A 181 20.34 11.21 3.04
N ARG A 182 19.94 10.59 1.91
CA ARG A 182 20.46 10.91 0.57
C ARG A 182 20.00 12.29 0.07
N GLU A 183 18.79 12.69 0.39
CA GLU A 183 18.26 14.02 0.03
C GLU A 183 18.92 15.13 0.85
N ARG A 184 19.23 14.89 2.13
CA ARG A 184 20.02 15.82 2.96
C ARG A 184 21.49 15.91 2.54
N ALA A 185 22.11 14.82 2.12
CA ALA A 185 23.48 14.82 1.59
C ALA A 185 23.61 15.49 0.21
N SER A 186 22.49 15.75 -0.47
CA SER A 186 22.43 16.46 -1.75
C SER A 186 22.11 17.97 -1.60
N GLY A 187 22.03 18.49 -0.37
CA GLY A 187 21.93 19.93 -0.08
C GLY A 187 23.24 20.66 -0.39
N PRO A 188 23.23 21.97 -0.71
CA PRO A 188 24.33 22.61 -1.42
C PRO A 188 25.60 22.66 -0.57
N LEU A 189 26.63 21.93 -1.00
CA LEU A 189 28.01 22.35 -0.76
C LEU A 189 28.31 23.45 -1.78
N ASP A 190 27.98 24.69 -1.44
CA ASP A 190 28.69 25.81 -2.06
C ASP A 190 28.82 26.95 -1.06
N GLY A 191 29.99 27.01 -0.46
CA GLY A 191 30.47 28.21 0.20
C GLY A 191 31.03 29.13 -0.87
N GLN A 192 30.62 30.40 -0.83
CA GLN A 192 31.42 31.48 -1.37
C GLN A 192 31.37 32.64 -0.38
N ASP A 193 32.43 32.70 0.43
CA ASP A 193 32.96 33.97 0.94
C ASP A 193 33.38 34.80 -0.28
N THR A 194 32.73 35.93 -0.51
CA THR A 194 33.29 36.97 -1.38
C THR A 194 33.17 38.33 -0.72
N MET A 195 34.36 38.85 -0.45
CA MET A 195 34.74 40.13 0.16
C MET A 195 34.07 41.33 -0.54
N ALA A 196 33.54 42.27 0.25
CA ALA A 196 33.28 43.63 -0.21
C ALA A 196 34.54 44.49 0.04
N GLY A 197 35.09 45.02 -1.05
CA GLY A 197 35.99 46.17 -1.06
C GLY A 197 35.26 47.44 -1.48
#